data_AF-A0A2N9NQR0-F1
#
_entry.id   AF-A0A2N9NQR0-F1
#
_cell.length_a   1.000
_cell.length_b   1.000
_cell.length_c   1.000
_cell.angle_alpha   90.00
_cell.angle_beta   90.00
_cell.angle_gamma   90.00
#
_symmetry.space_group_name_H-M   'P 1'
#
loop_
_entity.id
_entity.type
_entity.pdbx_description
1 polymer ?
#
loop_
_entity_poly.entity_id
_entity_poly.type
_entity_poly.pdbx_seq_one_letter_code
_entity_poly.pdbx_strand_id
1 'polypeptide(L)'
;MGDEAGAISYFESDMESTLQKDLERFGGMAFGRVADCRELISRFHGLNAEARAHPDYAVLREVYPWVFVPLTLWPVDVRGVGLHVLRCIEAGKQLDEEVKLLCSFLPKIPPEQVCSSIADYERAVKAGSYEELIEAGYKFELMEAELCQHLEFRADWERIKGKFAVERYRNAKGVIRRRMMAERNFRPGDWKFSWETEAQRFQNVFDAFCHRWDLYGMEGERPLLLKLTVNLTPYGTTIVVPRYWSFDRKRDVKWKAITRLHRVRGVQKQGPKLSAGRLERRQEVARARRLMEQAKRAQLKGQMRTQWVMGRLGWDARTDESRLRRLLKSEE
;
A
#
# COMPACT_ATOMS: atom_id res chain seq x y z
N MET A 1 14.17 29.64 47.47
CA MET A 1 13.84 28.20 47.52
C MET A 1 12.36 28.02 47.21
N GLY A 2 11.96 28.20 45.95
CA GLY A 2 10.55 28.16 45.57
C GLY A 2 10.34 28.42 44.09
N ASP A 3 11.05 27.68 43.23
CA ASP A 3 10.85 27.74 41.77
C ASP A 3 11.10 26.40 41.04
N GLU A 4 11.73 25.40 41.69
CA GLU A 4 11.96 24.09 41.07
C GLU A 4 10.68 23.23 40.98
N ALA A 5 9.74 23.37 41.94
CA ALA A 5 8.48 22.62 41.92
C ALA A 5 7.52 23.06 40.80
N GLY A 6 7.55 24.34 40.42
CA GLY A 6 6.72 24.88 39.33
C GLY A 6 7.22 24.45 37.95
N ALA A 7 8.54 24.37 37.76
CA ALA A 7 9.14 23.88 36.53
C ALA A 7 8.85 22.39 36.31
N ILE A 8 9.03 21.56 37.34
CA ILE A 8 8.77 20.10 37.26
C ILE A 8 7.29 19.83 36.93
N SER A 9 6.36 20.55 37.59
CA SER A 9 4.91 20.46 37.33
C SER A 9 4.53 20.85 35.90
N TYR A 10 5.16 21.90 35.34
CA TYR A 10 4.91 22.34 33.97
C TYR A 10 5.47 21.34 32.93
N PHE A 11 6.69 20.83 33.16
CA PHE A 11 7.33 19.82 32.30
C PHE A 11 6.59 18.49 32.29
N GLU A 12 6.09 18.03 33.43
CA GLU A 12 5.28 16.80 33.51
C GLU A 12 3.94 16.97 32.76
N SER A 13 3.27 18.12 32.91
CA SER A 13 2.02 18.40 32.20
C SER A 13 2.18 18.48 30.67
N ASP A 14 3.32 19.01 30.19
CA ASP A 14 3.59 19.15 28.75
C ASP A 14 3.98 17.81 28.10
N MET A 15 4.69 16.95 28.82
CA MET A 15 4.95 15.57 28.38
C MET A 15 3.67 14.71 28.38
N GLU A 16 2.81 14.84 29.39
CA GLU A 16 1.53 14.11 29.45
C GLU A 16 0.60 14.55 28.31
N SER A 17 0.58 15.86 28.01
CA SER A 17 -0.11 16.44 26.85
C SER A 17 0.44 15.91 25.52
N THR A 18 1.76 15.75 25.39
CA THR A 18 2.40 15.26 24.16
C THR A 18 2.20 13.75 23.96
N LEU A 19 2.31 12.96 25.03
CA LEU A 19 2.01 11.53 25.04
C LEU A 19 0.57 11.27 24.60
N GLN A 20 -0.39 12.01 25.15
CA GLN A 20 -1.80 11.87 24.82
C GLN A 20 -2.06 12.18 23.34
N LYS A 21 -1.47 13.27 22.80
CA LYS A 21 -1.56 13.61 21.37
C LYS A 21 -1.00 12.51 20.47
N ASP A 22 0.15 11.94 20.82
CA ASP A 22 0.78 10.85 20.06
C ASP A 22 -0.09 9.57 20.10
N LEU A 23 -0.68 9.25 21.25
CA LEU A 23 -1.60 8.12 21.40
C LEU A 23 -2.89 8.33 20.60
N GLU A 24 -3.44 9.54 20.57
CA GLU A 24 -4.62 9.90 19.77
C GLU A 24 -4.34 9.79 18.27
N ARG A 25 -3.21 10.33 17.82
CA ARG A 25 -2.75 10.22 16.43
C ARG A 25 -2.64 8.77 15.99
N PHE A 26 -2.17 7.90 16.88
CA PHE A 26 -2.04 6.48 16.63
C PHE A 26 -3.38 5.73 16.63
N GLY A 27 -4.34 6.14 17.47
CA GLY A 27 -5.70 5.56 17.52
C GLY A 27 -6.46 5.65 16.19
N GLY A 28 -6.15 6.63 15.35
CA GLY A 28 -6.75 6.82 14.01
C GLY A 28 -6.21 5.90 12.91
N MET A 29 -5.23 5.03 13.18
CA MET A 29 -4.55 4.23 12.16
C MET A 29 -5.26 2.91 11.80
N ALA A 30 -4.98 2.43 10.58
CA ALA A 30 -5.57 1.22 10.03
C ALA A 30 -5.03 -0.08 10.66
N PHE A 31 -5.63 -1.22 10.29
CA PHE A 31 -5.28 -2.59 10.71
C PHE A 31 -5.31 -2.95 12.19
N GLY A 32 -5.66 -2.03 13.09
CA GLY A 32 -5.84 -2.38 14.51
C GLY A 32 -4.55 -2.94 15.15
N ARG A 33 -3.39 -2.72 14.53
CA ARG A 33 -2.07 -2.96 15.15
C ARG A 33 -1.70 -1.86 16.14
N VAL A 34 -2.75 -1.31 16.74
CA VAL A 34 -2.79 -0.31 17.78
C VAL A 34 -2.61 -0.93 19.17
N ALA A 35 -2.71 -2.27 19.29
CA ALA A 35 -2.50 -2.94 20.57
C ALA A 35 -1.06 -2.82 21.11
N ASP A 36 -0.05 -2.57 20.27
CA ASP A 36 1.35 -2.91 20.61
C ASP A 36 2.39 -1.78 20.48
N CYS A 37 2.12 -0.66 19.77
CA CYS A 37 3.06 0.47 19.79
C CYS A 37 2.86 1.40 20.98
N ARG A 38 1.78 1.21 21.75
CA ARG A 38 1.55 1.94 23.02
C ARG A 38 2.75 1.77 23.95
N GLU A 39 3.29 0.56 24.06
CA GLU A 39 4.49 0.30 24.87
C GLU A 39 5.65 1.18 24.43
N LEU A 40 5.95 1.21 23.13
CA LEU A 40 7.04 2.02 22.58
C LEU A 40 6.81 3.52 22.82
N ILE A 41 5.60 4.02 22.56
CA ILE A 41 5.24 5.44 22.74
C ILE A 41 5.34 5.83 24.21
N SER A 42 4.72 5.06 25.10
CA SER A 42 4.74 5.33 26.55
C SER A 42 6.15 5.29 27.10
N ARG A 43 6.97 4.30 26.72
CA ARG A 43 8.35 4.20 27.19
C ARG A 43 9.24 5.30 26.62
N PHE A 44 9.04 5.69 25.36
CA PHE A 44 9.78 6.79 24.74
C PHE A 44 9.57 8.10 25.52
N HIS A 45 8.32 8.43 25.82
CA HIS A 45 7.99 9.62 26.62
C HIS A 45 8.43 9.50 28.08
N GLY A 46 8.45 8.28 28.62
CA GLY A 46 8.92 7.97 29.98
C GLY A 46 10.44 7.96 30.18
N LEU A 47 11.26 8.15 29.14
CA LEU A 47 12.72 8.20 29.29
C LEU A 47 13.16 9.39 30.15
N ASN A 48 13.95 9.11 31.18
CA ASN A 48 14.55 10.11 32.05
C ASN A 48 15.70 10.88 31.37
N ALA A 49 16.22 11.92 32.04
CA ALA A 49 17.27 12.78 31.47
C ALA A 49 18.57 12.02 31.15
N GLU A 50 18.94 11.03 31.97
CA GLU A 50 20.13 10.20 31.76
C GLU A 50 20.01 9.35 30.49
N ALA A 51 18.86 8.70 30.28
CA ALA A 51 18.56 7.94 29.09
C ALA A 51 18.55 8.83 27.82
N ARG A 52 18.06 10.07 27.93
CA ARG A 52 18.09 11.06 26.82
C ARG A 52 19.49 11.57 26.52
N ALA A 53 20.42 11.49 27.47
CA ALA A 53 21.84 11.83 27.27
C ALA A 53 22.67 10.67 26.67
N HIS A 54 22.08 9.48 26.52
CA HIS A 54 22.76 8.33 25.94
C HIS A 54 23.20 8.60 24.48
N PRO A 55 24.41 8.19 24.05
CA PRO A 55 24.91 8.44 22.69
C PRO A 55 23.96 7.97 21.58
N ASP A 56 23.33 6.81 21.78
CA ASP A 56 22.41 6.21 20.82
C ASP A 56 20.97 6.78 20.88
N TYR A 57 20.69 7.76 21.75
CA TYR A 57 19.38 8.40 21.81
C TYR A 57 19.03 9.11 20.48
N ALA A 58 20.04 9.58 19.75
CA ALA A 58 19.86 10.15 18.40
C ALA A 58 19.21 9.14 17.44
N VAL A 59 19.64 7.86 17.49
CA VAL A 59 19.07 6.79 16.66
C VAL A 59 17.60 6.55 17.04
N LEU A 60 17.28 6.53 18.34
CA LEU A 60 15.89 6.39 18.78
C LEU A 60 15.00 7.53 18.27
N ARG A 61 15.52 8.76 18.26
CA ARG A 61 14.80 9.94 17.72
C ARG A 61 14.56 9.88 16.22
N GLU A 62 15.39 9.17 15.46
CA GLU A 62 15.20 8.96 14.03
C GLU A 62 14.19 7.83 13.75
N VAL A 63 14.19 6.78 14.58
CA VAL A 63 13.27 5.64 14.46
C VAL A 63 11.87 5.98 14.96
N TYR A 64 11.74 6.73 16.04
CA TYR A 64 10.45 7.01 16.69
C TYR A 64 9.38 7.61 15.75
N PRO A 65 9.67 8.62 14.90
CA PRO A 65 8.68 9.19 13.99
C PRO A 65 8.08 8.19 13.00
N TRP A 66 8.81 7.11 12.67
CA TRP A 66 8.32 6.06 11.78
C TRP A 66 7.10 5.32 12.35
N VAL A 67 6.91 5.31 13.67
CA VAL A 67 5.72 4.72 14.32
C VAL A 67 4.44 5.37 13.82
N PHE A 68 4.49 6.62 13.37
CA PHE A 68 3.35 7.36 12.85
C PHE A 68 3.19 7.29 11.33
N VAL A 69 4.06 6.56 10.64
CA VAL A 69 3.99 6.36 9.19
C VAL A 69 3.06 5.16 8.91
N PRO A 70 2.22 5.20 7.85
CA PRO A 70 1.41 4.04 7.45
C PRO A 70 2.26 2.78 7.26
N LEU A 71 1.73 1.63 7.70
CA LEU A 71 2.46 0.35 7.73
C LEU A 71 2.97 -0.08 6.34
N THR A 72 2.22 0.25 5.30
CA THR A 72 2.50 -0.01 3.89
C THR A 72 3.79 0.67 3.41
N LEU A 73 4.28 1.66 4.16
CA LEU A 73 5.53 2.38 3.89
C LEU A 73 6.66 1.95 4.83
N TRP A 74 6.41 1.10 5.84
CA TRP A 74 7.45 0.65 6.74
C TRP A 74 8.47 -0.23 6.01
N PRO A 75 9.77 0.10 6.05
CA PRO A 75 10.80 -0.70 5.40
C PRO A 75 11.12 -1.98 6.17
N VAL A 76 10.91 -1.96 7.50
CA VAL A 76 11.19 -3.05 8.44
C VAL A 76 10.16 -3.02 9.58
N ASP A 77 10.24 -3.97 10.51
CA ASP A 77 9.49 -3.88 11.77
C ASP A 77 10.03 -2.72 12.65
N VAL A 78 9.57 -1.51 12.37
CA VAL A 78 9.96 -0.28 13.06
C VAL A 78 9.68 -0.37 14.56
N ARG A 79 8.56 -1.01 14.95
CA ARG A 79 8.25 -1.22 16.37
C ARG A 79 9.32 -2.09 17.04
N GLY A 80 9.64 -3.23 16.43
CA GLY A 80 10.64 -4.15 16.95
C GLY A 80 12.01 -3.48 17.10
N VAL A 81 12.44 -2.72 16.08
CA VAL A 81 13.68 -1.94 16.10
C VAL A 81 13.64 -0.87 17.19
N GLY A 82 12.58 -0.07 17.25
CA GLY A 82 12.42 0.99 18.25
C GLY A 82 12.46 0.47 19.69
N LEU A 83 11.76 -0.63 19.98
CA LEU A 83 11.79 -1.26 21.31
C LEU A 83 13.15 -1.86 21.63
N HIS A 84 13.87 -2.40 20.64
CA HIS A 84 15.23 -2.91 20.85
C HIS A 84 16.19 -1.78 21.21
N VAL A 85 16.17 -0.68 20.45
CA VAL A 85 17.00 0.50 20.73
C VAL A 85 16.69 1.07 22.10
N LEU A 86 15.41 1.22 22.42
CA LEU A 86 14.95 1.75 23.69
C LEU A 86 15.42 0.90 24.88
N ARG A 87 15.34 -0.45 24.78
CA ARG A 87 15.88 -1.36 25.81
C ARG A 87 17.38 -1.22 26.03
N CYS A 88 18.15 -0.96 24.98
CA CYS A 88 19.59 -0.76 25.10
C CYS A 88 19.89 0.53 25.88
N ILE A 89 19.22 1.63 25.52
CA ILE A 89 19.35 2.94 26.18
C ILE A 89 18.96 2.85 27.66
N GLU A 90 17.81 2.26 27.98
CA GLU A 90 17.38 2.08 29.38
C GLU A 90 18.35 1.22 30.19
N ALA A 91 19.00 0.25 29.55
CA ALA A 91 20.01 -0.60 30.19
C ALA A 91 21.42 0.03 30.21
N GLY A 92 21.60 1.26 29.69
CA GLY A 92 22.90 1.91 29.55
C GLY A 92 23.86 1.17 28.60
N LYS A 93 23.33 0.35 27.69
CA LYS A 93 24.09 -0.43 26.72
C LYS A 93 24.14 0.30 25.38
N GLN A 94 25.31 0.28 24.75
CA GLN A 94 25.47 0.74 23.38
C GLN A 94 24.79 -0.22 22.41
N LEU A 95 24.28 0.33 21.31
CA LEU A 95 23.80 -0.46 20.18
C LEU A 95 24.97 -1.19 19.51
N ASP A 96 24.73 -2.42 19.07
CA ASP A 96 25.65 -3.15 18.21
C ASP A 96 25.73 -2.51 16.81
N GLU A 97 26.79 -2.87 16.08
CA GLU A 97 27.07 -2.28 14.78
C GLU A 97 26.04 -2.72 13.72
N GLU A 98 25.45 -3.90 13.86
CA GLU A 98 24.40 -4.41 12.99
C GLU A 98 23.10 -3.59 13.09
N VAL A 99 22.68 -3.20 14.29
CA VAL A 99 21.51 -2.34 14.51
C VAL A 99 21.78 -0.93 14.02
N LYS A 100 22.98 -0.38 14.26
CA LYS A 100 23.37 0.92 13.70
C LYS A 100 23.35 0.91 12.17
N LEU A 101 23.88 -0.15 11.56
CA LEU A 101 23.84 -0.36 10.12
C LEU A 101 22.40 -0.46 9.60
N LEU A 102 21.53 -1.23 10.27
CA LEU A 102 20.11 -1.31 9.91
C LEU A 102 19.44 0.07 9.93
N CYS A 103 19.66 0.85 10.99
CA CYS A 103 19.09 2.20 11.12
C CYS A 103 19.63 3.14 10.03
N SER A 104 20.89 3.00 9.63
CA SER A 104 21.50 3.79 8.55
C SER A 104 20.84 3.58 7.17
N PHE A 105 20.17 2.44 6.96
CA PHE A 105 19.42 2.17 5.73
C PHE A 105 17.98 2.68 5.76
N LEU A 106 17.50 3.19 6.90
CA LEU A 106 16.15 3.75 6.95
C LEU A 106 16.10 5.01 6.06
N PRO A 107 15.13 5.09 5.13
CA PRO A 107 14.97 6.29 4.32
C PRO A 107 14.50 7.46 5.19
N LYS A 108 14.46 8.65 4.60
CA LYS A 108 13.80 9.79 5.26
C LYS A 108 12.30 9.51 5.41
N ILE A 109 11.72 10.03 6.49
CA ILE A 109 10.28 9.97 6.74
C ILE A 109 9.52 10.53 5.51
N PRO A 110 8.53 9.82 4.98
CA PRO A 110 7.71 10.32 3.88
C PRO A 110 6.96 11.60 4.27
N PRO A 111 6.73 12.54 3.32
CA PRO A 111 5.96 13.75 3.60
C PRO A 111 4.54 13.45 4.10
N GLU A 112 3.96 14.33 4.91
CA GLU A 112 2.64 14.13 5.53
C GLU A 112 1.53 13.86 4.51
N GLN A 113 1.55 14.54 3.36
CA GLN A 113 0.59 14.31 2.27
C GLN A 113 0.63 12.86 1.75
N VAL A 114 1.82 12.26 1.72
CA VAL A 114 2.03 10.87 1.33
C VAL A 114 1.45 9.94 2.39
N CYS A 115 1.77 10.20 3.65
CA CYS A 115 1.26 9.43 4.79
C CYS A 115 -0.27 9.47 4.86
N SER A 116 -0.90 10.63 4.71
CA SER A 116 -2.36 10.78 4.73
C SER A 116 -3.03 9.96 3.62
N SER A 117 -2.55 10.10 2.38
CA SER A 117 -3.11 9.38 1.22
C SER A 117 -3.00 7.86 1.35
N ILE A 118 -1.89 7.35 1.92
CA ILE A 118 -1.71 5.91 2.15
C ILE A 118 -2.54 5.45 3.35
N ALA A 119 -2.68 6.26 4.40
CA ALA A 119 -3.53 5.94 5.55
C ALA A 119 -5.01 5.78 5.16
N ASP A 120 -5.53 6.63 4.27
CA ASP A 120 -6.88 6.49 3.71
C ASP A 120 -7.04 5.14 3.00
N TYR A 121 -6.08 4.80 2.13
CA TYR A 121 -6.07 3.52 1.43
C TYR A 121 -6.00 2.32 2.40
N GLU A 122 -5.15 2.37 3.42
CA GLU A 122 -5.08 1.30 4.42
C GLU A 122 -6.38 1.14 5.20
N ARG A 123 -7.10 2.23 5.50
CA ARG A 123 -8.41 2.18 6.14
C ARG A 123 -9.44 1.48 5.25
N ALA A 124 -9.47 1.80 3.95
CA ALA A 124 -10.32 1.11 2.98
C ALA A 124 -10.00 -0.40 2.91
N VAL A 125 -8.71 -0.75 2.81
CA VAL A 125 -8.26 -2.16 2.81
C VAL A 125 -8.62 -2.88 4.12
N LYS A 126 -8.48 -2.23 5.27
CA LYS A 126 -8.88 -2.78 6.59
C LYS A 126 -10.37 -3.12 6.62
N ALA A 127 -11.20 -2.28 6.01
CA ALA A 127 -12.64 -2.51 5.88
C ALA A 127 -12.99 -3.61 4.85
N GLY A 128 -11.99 -4.18 4.17
CA GLY A 128 -12.19 -5.14 3.09
C GLY A 128 -12.68 -4.51 1.79
N SER A 129 -12.63 -3.17 1.72
CA SER A 129 -13.06 -2.40 0.56
C SER A 129 -11.90 -2.22 -0.40
N TYR A 130 -12.00 -2.87 -1.57
CA TYR A 130 -11.09 -2.68 -2.70
C TYR A 130 -11.78 -1.99 -3.88
N GLU A 131 -13.05 -1.62 -3.72
CA GLU A 131 -13.93 -1.05 -4.75
C GLU A 131 -13.44 0.34 -5.20
N GLU A 132 -12.60 1.01 -4.41
CA GLU A 132 -11.90 2.23 -4.85
C GLU A 132 -10.94 1.98 -6.01
N LEU A 133 -10.43 0.75 -6.15
CA LEU A 133 -9.46 0.36 -7.16
C LEU A 133 -10.03 -0.62 -8.20
N ILE A 134 -11.19 -1.21 -7.92
CA ILE A 134 -11.87 -2.19 -8.75
C ILE A 134 -13.12 -1.56 -9.36
N GLU A 135 -13.30 -1.77 -10.66
CA GLU A 135 -14.47 -1.29 -11.41
C GLU A 135 -15.56 -2.37 -11.50
N ALA A 136 -15.15 -3.64 -11.60
CA ALA A 136 -16.06 -4.76 -11.83
C ALA A 136 -16.46 -5.52 -10.56
N GLY A 137 -16.86 -4.81 -9.50
CA GLY A 137 -17.30 -5.42 -8.23
C GLY A 137 -18.42 -6.46 -8.39
N TYR A 138 -19.33 -6.23 -9.33
CA TYR A 138 -20.44 -7.14 -9.64
C TYR A 138 -20.00 -8.57 -10.01
N LYS A 139 -18.82 -8.76 -10.62
CA LYS A 139 -18.28 -10.09 -10.95
C LYS A 139 -17.99 -10.89 -9.67
N PHE A 140 -17.54 -10.22 -8.62
CA PHE A 140 -17.32 -10.84 -7.31
C PHE A 140 -18.66 -11.24 -6.68
N GLU A 141 -19.60 -10.30 -6.61
CA GLU A 141 -20.89 -10.49 -5.95
C GLU A 141 -21.68 -11.64 -6.59
N LEU A 142 -21.69 -11.71 -7.92
CA LEU A 142 -22.32 -12.80 -8.65
C LEU A 142 -21.71 -14.15 -8.26
N MET A 143 -20.37 -14.25 -8.27
CA MET A 143 -19.69 -15.50 -7.97
C MET A 143 -19.82 -15.91 -6.49
N GLU A 144 -19.80 -14.95 -5.57
CA GLU A 144 -20.03 -15.20 -4.14
C GLU A 144 -21.45 -15.76 -3.92
N ALA A 145 -22.46 -15.18 -4.59
CA ALA A 145 -23.84 -15.64 -4.52
C ALA A 145 -24.01 -17.07 -5.10
N GLU A 146 -23.43 -17.34 -6.27
CA GLU A 146 -23.44 -18.68 -6.89
C GLU A 146 -22.78 -19.72 -5.99
N LEU A 147 -21.61 -19.41 -5.44
CA LEU A 147 -20.88 -20.31 -4.55
C LEU A 147 -21.67 -20.62 -3.28
N CYS A 148 -22.35 -19.61 -2.69
CA CYS A 148 -23.17 -19.81 -1.50
C CYS A 148 -24.33 -20.79 -1.75
N GLN A 149 -24.82 -20.89 -2.98
CA GLN A 149 -25.90 -21.81 -3.37
C GLN A 149 -25.37 -23.17 -3.87
N HIS A 150 -24.06 -23.31 -4.05
CA HIS A 150 -23.45 -24.49 -4.65
C HIS A 150 -23.50 -25.71 -3.70
N LEU A 151 -24.24 -26.75 -4.10
CA LEU A 151 -24.46 -27.94 -3.26
C LEU A 151 -23.17 -28.71 -2.95
N GLU A 152 -22.29 -28.89 -3.95
CA GLU A 152 -21.03 -29.59 -3.70
C GLU A 152 -20.09 -28.83 -2.76
N PHE A 153 -20.12 -27.49 -2.78
CA PHE A 153 -19.32 -26.67 -1.87
C PHE A 153 -19.76 -26.93 -0.44
N ARG A 154 -21.08 -26.88 -0.19
CA ARG A 154 -21.66 -27.19 1.12
C ARG A 154 -21.32 -28.62 1.56
N ALA A 155 -21.47 -29.59 0.66
CA ALA A 155 -21.16 -30.98 0.95
C ALA A 155 -19.67 -31.18 1.30
N ASP A 156 -18.75 -30.56 0.56
CA ASP A 156 -17.32 -30.61 0.86
C ASP A 156 -17.01 -29.95 2.22
N TRP A 157 -17.65 -28.82 2.54
CA TRP A 157 -17.49 -28.17 3.84
C TRP A 157 -18.01 -29.03 5.00
N GLU A 158 -19.20 -29.63 4.86
CA GLU A 158 -19.74 -30.57 5.86
C GLU A 158 -18.83 -31.79 6.04
N ARG A 159 -18.21 -32.30 4.98
CA ARG A 159 -17.23 -33.40 5.08
C ARG A 159 -16.01 -33.01 5.89
N ILE A 160 -15.55 -31.76 5.80
CA ILE A 160 -14.45 -31.24 6.63
C ILE A 160 -14.92 -31.11 8.08
N LYS A 161 -16.09 -30.51 8.34
CA LYS A 161 -16.65 -30.36 9.69
C LYS A 161 -16.90 -31.70 10.38
N GLY A 162 -17.32 -32.72 9.63
CA GLY A 162 -17.50 -34.08 10.15
C GLY A 162 -16.20 -34.80 10.51
N LYS A 163 -15.05 -34.31 10.03
CA LYS A 163 -13.72 -34.90 10.32
C LYS A 163 -12.89 -34.11 11.31
N PHE A 164 -13.10 -32.79 11.38
CA PHE A 164 -12.25 -31.88 12.15
C PHE A 164 -13.11 -30.95 13.01
N ALA A 165 -12.66 -30.67 14.22
CA ALA A 165 -13.27 -29.65 15.07
C ALA A 165 -12.88 -28.25 14.58
N VAL A 166 -13.53 -27.78 13.49
CA VAL A 166 -13.14 -26.57 12.73
C VAL A 166 -13.08 -25.29 13.59
N GLU A 167 -13.85 -25.25 14.66
CA GLU A 167 -13.88 -24.18 15.66
C GLU A 167 -12.51 -23.86 16.25
N ARG A 168 -11.67 -24.88 16.43
CA ARG A 168 -10.33 -24.74 17.02
C ARG A 168 -9.34 -24.01 16.12
N TYR A 169 -9.66 -23.88 14.83
CA TYR A 169 -8.77 -23.29 13.84
C TYR A 169 -9.16 -21.86 13.45
N ARG A 170 -10.17 -21.29 14.13
CA ARG A 170 -10.60 -19.90 13.93
C ARG A 170 -9.62 -18.94 14.61
N ASN A 171 -9.33 -17.82 13.95
CA ASN A 171 -8.64 -16.71 14.60
C ASN A 171 -9.61 -15.92 15.51
N ALA A 172 -9.10 -14.88 16.20
CA ALA A 172 -9.90 -14.00 17.05
C ALA A 172 -11.07 -13.30 16.34
N LYS A 173 -11.10 -13.27 15.01
CA LYS A 173 -12.20 -12.74 14.20
C LYS A 173 -13.16 -13.82 13.70
N GLY A 174 -13.02 -15.07 14.16
CA GLY A 174 -13.87 -16.19 13.71
C GLY A 174 -13.52 -16.74 12.32
N VAL A 175 -12.41 -16.30 11.72
CA VAL A 175 -12.03 -16.67 10.35
C VAL A 175 -10.96 -17.77 10.35
N ILE A 176 -11.16 -18.79 9.53
CA ILE A 176 -10.16 -19.80 9.17
C ILE A 176 -9.55 -19.39 7.82
N ARG A 177 -8.21 -19.25 7.76
CA ARG A 177 -7.51 -18.75 6.56
C ARG A 177 -6.70 -19.85 5.90
N ARG A 178 -6.65 -19.84 4.57
CA ARG A 178 -5.71 -20.68 3.83
C ARG A 178 -4.27 -20.16 3.96
N ARG A 179 -3.29 -21.01 3.69
CA ARG A 179 -1.89 -20.58 3.53
C ARG A 179 -1.72 -19.88 2.17
N MET A 180 -1.11 -18.70 2.18
CA MET A 180 -0.86 -17.85 0.99
C MET A 180 0.54 -18.04 0.39
N MET A 181 1.15 -19.20 0.65
CA MET A 181 2.58 -19.43 0.48
C MET A 181 3.03 -19.43 -0.98
N ALA A 182 2.23 -20.05 -1.87
CA ALA A 182 2.51 -20.06 -3.30
C ALA A 182 2.39 -18.69 -3.98
N GLU A 183 1.82 -17.69 -3.30
CA GLU A 183 1.45 -16.40 -3.90
C GLU A 183 2.36 -15.23 -3.52
N ARG A 184 3.21 -15.40 -2.48
CA ARG A 184 3.93 -14.25 -1.88
C ARG A 184 5.43 -14.43 -1.75
N ASN A 185 5.94 -15.65 -1.55
CA ASN A 185 7.36 -16.00 -1.72
C ASN A 185 7.55 -17.50 -1.45
N PHE A 186 8.15 -18.25 -2.36
CA PHE A 186 8.49 -19.65 -2.12
C PHE A 186 9.77 -19.75 -1.29
N ARG A 187 9.63 -20.09 -0.01
CA ARG A 187 10.76 -20.51 0.83
C ARG A 187 10.71 -22.03 1.02
N PRO A 188 11.77 -22.78 0.66
CA PRO A 188 11.78 -24.25 0.77
C PRO A 188 11.53 -24.79 2.18
N GLY A 189 11.88 -24.03 3.22
CA GLY A 189 11.58 -24.39 4.61
C GLY A 189 10.10 -24.28 4.96
N ASP A 190 9.40 -23.34 4.34
CA ASP A 190 8.03 -23.00 4.67
C ASP A 190 7.05 -23.89 3.84
N TRP A 191 7.41 -24.32 2.63
CA TRP A 191 6.59 -25.19 1.77
C TRP A 191 6.99 -26.67 1.90
N LYS A 192 6.76 -27.25 3.08
CA LYS A 192 6.93 -28.69 3.32
C LYS A 192 5.58 -29.34 3.62
N PHE A 193 5.30 -30.45 2.94
CA PHE A 193 4.19 -31.31 3.31
C PHE A 193 4.47 -31.91 4.69
N SER A 194 3.55 -31.73 5.63
CA SER A 194 3.62 -32.31 6.96
C SER A 194 2.25 -32.87 7.33
N TRP A 195 2.21 -34.03 7.97
CA TRP A 195 0.99 -34.79 8.28
C TRP A 195 1.00 -35.38 9.70
N GLU A 196 1.89 -34.88 10.54
CA GLU A 196 2.19 -35.46 11.86
C GLU A 196 1.06 -35.15 12.85
N THR A 197 0.59 -33.90 12.87
CA THR A 197 -0.41 -33.41 13.81
C THR A 197 -1.78 -33.22 13.14
N GLU A 198 -2.86 -33.27 13.94
CA GLU A 198 -4.22 -33.00 13.45
C GLU A 198 -4.32 -31.62 12.78
N ALA A 199 -3.67 -30.61 13.35
CA ALA A 199 -3.67 -29.25 12.80
C ALA A 199 -3.01 -29.18 11.41
N GLN A 200 -1.92 -29.91 11.19
CA GLN A 200 -1.29 -29.99 9.87
C GLN A 200 -2.18 -30.71 8.86
N ARG A 201 -2.81 -31.82 9.26
CA ARG A 201 -3.76 -32.56 8.41
C ARG A 201 -4.93 -31.68 8.03
N PHE A 202 -5.53 -31.00 9.01
CA PHE A 202 -6.60 -30.03 8.79
C PHE A 202 -6.16 -28.95 7.80
N GLN A 203 -5.03 -28.29 8.03
CA GLN A 203 -4.58 -27.19 7.17
C GLN A 203 -4.33 -27.64 5.73
N ASN A 204 -3.74 -28.83 5.51
CA ASN A 204 -3.56 -29.35 4.16
C ASN A 204 -4.88 -29.64 3.45
N VAL A 205 -5.85 -30.25 4.16
CA VAL A 205 -7.20 -30.50 3.62
C VAL A 205 -7.91 -29.17 3.33
N PHE A 206 -7.83 -28.23 4.26
CA PHE A 206 -8.46 -26.91 4.15
C PHE A 206 -7.87 -26.08 3.01
N ASP A 207 -6.55 -26.09 2.83
CA ASP A 207 -5.93 -25.39 1.70
C ASP A 207 -6.35 -25.99 0.35
N ALA A 208 -6.44 -27.33 0.25
CA ALA A 208 -6.92 -27.99 -0.95
C ALA A 208 -8.40 -27.64 -1.24
N PHE A 209 -9.23 -27.58 -0.20
CA PHE A 209 -10.61 -27.12 -0.29
C PHE A 209 -10.69 -25.66 -0.76
N CYS A 210 -9.93 -24.75 -0.15
CA CYS A 210 -9.89 -23.36 -0.58
C CYS A 210 -9.36 -23.21 -2.01
N HIS A 211 -8.37 -24.02 -2.42
CA HIS A 211 -7.88 -24.02 -3.80
C HIS A 211 -8.94 -24.50 -4.79
N ARG A 212 -9.72 -25.54 -4.44
CA ARG A 212 -10.83 -26.03 -5.29
C ARG A 212 -11.85 -24.92 -5.56
N TRP A 213 -12.23 -24.20 -4.51
CA TRP A 213 -13.33 -23.23 -4.53
C TRP A 213 -12.88 -21.75 -4.63
N ASP A 214 -11.61 -21.51 -4.93
CA ASP A 214 -11.02 -20.16 -5.06
C ASP A 214 -11.22 -19.26 -3.83
N LEU A 215 -11.10 -19.82 -2.63
CA LEU A 215 -11.36 -19.11 -1.37
C LEU A 215 -10.11 -18.47 -0.80
N TYR A 216 -10.28 -17.34 -0.12
CA TYR A 216 -9.35 -16.82 0.87
C TYR A 216 -9.48 -17.54 2.24
N GLY A 217 -10.67 -18.04 2.56
CA GLY A 217 -10.93 -18.73 3.82
C GLY A 217 -12.43 -18.97 4.07
N MET A 218 -12.76 -19.25 5.33
CA MET A 218 -14.14 -19.45 5.81
C MET A 218 -14.39 -18.61 7.06
N GLU A 219 -15.57 -18.00 7.16
CA GLU A 219 -16.07 -17.30 8.35
C GLU A 219 -17.38 -18.00 8.78
N GLY A 220 -17.28 -18.94 9.72
CA GLY A 220 -18.40 -19.83 10.02
C GLY A 220 -18.82 -20.64 8.79
N GLU A 221 -20.07 -20.45 8.35
CA GLU A 221 -20.62 -21.06 7.13
C GLU A 221 -20.42 -20.19 5.88
N ARG A 222 -19.92 -18.96 6.04
CA ARG A 222 -19.75 -18.03 4.92
C ARG A 222 -18.43 -18.31 4.19
N PRO A 223 -18.44 -18.62 2.88
CA PRO A 223 -17.22 -18.64 2.08
C PRO A 223 -16.64 -17.24 1.94
N LEU A 224 -15.34 -17.11 2.19
CA LEU A 224 -14.61 -15.90 1.85
C LEU A 224 -13.96 -16.11 0.48
N LEU A 225 -14.68 -15.81 -0.59
CA LEU A 225 -14.18 -15.93 -1.97
C LEU A 225 -12.98 -14.98 -2.20
N LEU A 226 -11.97 -15.45 -2.92
CA LEU A 226 -10.77 -14.65 -3.20
C LEU A 226 -11.10 -13.49 -4.14
N LYS A 227 -10.95 -12.25 -3.67
CA LYS A 227 -11.19 -11.05 -4.49
C LYS A 227 -10.02 -10.73 -5.42
N LEU A 228 -10.31 -10.08 -6.55
CA LEU A 228 -9.33 -9.22 -7.22
C LEU A 228 -8.82 -8.21 -6.20
N THR A 229 -7.50 -8.09 -6.02
CA THR A 229 -6.93 -7.12 -5.08
C THR A 229 -5.79 -6.36 -5.70
N VAL A 230 -5.65 -5.11 -5.28
CA VAL A 230 -4.52 -4.25 -5.62
C VAL A 230 -3.90 -3.84 -4.30
N ASN A 231 -2.73 -4.42 -4.00
CA ASN A 231 -2.01 -4.22 -2.76
C ASN A 231 -0.76 -3.39 -3.01
N LEU A 232 -0.65 -2.29 -2.28
CA LEU A 232 0.58 -1.50 -2.22
C LEU A 232 1.53 -2.13 -1.19
N THR A 233 2.79 -2.32 -1.55
CA THR A 233 3.86 -2.79 -0.65
C THR A 233 5.02 -1.80 -0.67
N PRO A 234 5.95 -1.80 0.30
CA PRO A 234 7.11 -0.90 0.26
C PRO A 234 7.90 -0.99 -1.06
N TYR A 235 7.88 -2.15 -1.72
CA TYR A 235 8.63 -2.42 -2.93
C TYR A 235 7.86 -2.18 -4.24
N GLY A 236 6.52 -2.12 -4.21
CA GLY A 236 5.74 -1.96 -5.44
C GLY A 236 4.24 -2.08 -5.27
N THR A 237 3.57 -2.44 -6.37
CA THR A 237 2.12 -2.72 -6.41
C THR A 237 1.91 -4.15 -6.88
N THR A 238 1.25 -4.95 -6.05
CA THR A 238 0.87 -6.33 -6.38
C THR A 238 -0.59 -6.36 -6.77
N ILE A 239 -0.91 -6.87 -7.96
CA ILE A 239 -2.29 -7.13 -8.38
C ILE A 239 -2.50 -8.63 -8.36
N VAL A 240 -3.45 -9.10 -7.55
CA VAL A 240 -3.84 -10.51 -7.51
C VAL A 240 -5.15 -10.65 -8.27
N VAL A 241 -5.12 -11.44 -9.34
CA VAL A 241 -6.31 -11.80 -10.12
C VAL A 241 -6.70 -13.24 -9.76
N PRO A 242 -7.91 -13.48 -9.21
CA PRO A 242 -8.38 -14.82 -8.91
C PRO A 242 -8.54 -15.67 -10.17
N ARG A 243 -8.38 -16.99 -10.05
CA ARG A 243 -8.49 -17.93 -11.18
C ARG A 243 -9.86 -17.90 -11.87
N TYR A 244 -10.93 -17.72 -11.11
CA TYR A 244 -12.29 -17.61 -11.64
C TYR A 244 -12.55 -16.28 -12.37
N TRP A 245 -11.62 -15.32 -12.32
CA TRP A 245 -11.81 -13.98 -12.84
C TRP A 245 -11.20 -13.81 -14.23
N SER A 246 -12.05 -13.67 -15.25
CA SER A 246 -11.59 -13.25 -16.58
C SER A 246 -11.19 -11.76 -16.55
N PHE A 247 -9.88 -11.51 -16.51
CA PHE A 247 -9.31 -10.19 -16.29
C PHE A 247 -9.23 -9.35 -17.56
N ASP A 248 -9.87 -8.18 -17.52
CA ASP A 248 -9.73 -7.13 -18.49
C ASP A 248 -9.22 -5.86 -17.80
N ARG A 249 -7.99 -5.47 -18.16
CA ARG A 249 -7.35 -4.28 -17.58
C ARG A 249 -8.25 -3.04 -17.67
N LYS A 250 -8.99 -2.82 -18.75
CA LYS A 250 -9.77 -1.59 -18.93
C LYS A 250 -11.09 -1.61 -18.15
N ARG A 251 -11.68 -2.79 -17.95
CA ARG A 251 -13.02 -2.95 -17.37
C ARG A 251 -13.01 -3.33 -15.90
N ASP A 252 -11.93 -3.91 -15.41
CA ASP A 252 -11.92 -4.48 -14.05
C ASP A 252 -11.21 -3.60 -13.04
N VAL A 253 -10.34 -2.70 -13.48
CA VAL A 253 -9.44 -1.93 -12.61
C VAL A 253 -9.41 -0.45 -12.95
N LYS A 254 -9.48 0.38 -11.90
CA LYS A 254 -9.34 1.83 -11.96
C LYS A 254 -7.86 2.23 -12.06
N TRP A 255 -7.25 2.07 -13.24
CA TRP A 255 -5.82 2.38 -13.45
C TRP A 255 -5.41 3.81 -13.08
N LYS A 256 -6.32 4.78 -13.23
CA LYS A 256 -6.06 6.16 -12.80
C LYS A 256 -5.88 6.26 -11.29
N ALA A 257 -6.67 5.51 -10.51
CA ALA A 257 -6.57 5.47 -9.05
C ALA A 257 -5.26 4.76 -8.63
N ILE A 258 -4.95 3.60 -9.24
CA ILE A 258 -3.65 2.91 -9.01
C ILE A 258 -2.47 3.83 -9.33
N THR A 259 -2.50 4.49 -10.48
CA THR A 259 -1.42 5.40 -10.89
C THR A 259 -1.28 6.58 -9.92
N ARG A 260 -2.39 7.09 -9.38
CA ARG A 260 -2.37 8.17 -8.39
C ARG A 260 -1.66 7.71 -7.12
N LEU A 261 -2.06 6.56 -6.58
CA LEU A 261 -1.43 5.97 -5.41
C LEU A 261 0.06 5.67 -5.62
N HIS A 262 0.44 5.21 -6.81
CA HIS A 262 1.83 4.97 -7.14
C HIS A 262 2.67 6.27 -7.21
N ARG A 263 2.10 7.37 -7.73
CA ARG A 263 2.77 8.68 -7.78
C ARG A 263 2.93 9.31 -6.41
N VAL A 264 1.98 9.08 -5.50
CA VAL A 264 2.07 9.56 -4.11
C VAL A 264 3.37 9.07 -3.44
N ARG A 265 3.91 7.93 -3.85
CA ARG A 265 5.20 7.40 -3.37
C ARG A 265 6.45 8.06 -3.99
N GLY A 266 6.28 9.18 -4.69
CA GLY A 266 7.40 9.91 -5.30
C GLY A 266 7.98 9.25 -6.56
N VAL A 267 7.37 8.18 -7.09
CA VAL A 267 7.88 7.53 -8.30
C VAL A 267 7.69 8.44 -9.50
N GLN A 268 8.81 8.94 -10.03
CA GLN A 268 8.82 9.69 -11.28
C GLN A 268 8.56 8.77 -12.47
N LYS A 269 8.03 9.36 -13.56
CA LYS A 269 7.87 8.63 -14.82
C LYS A 269 9.25 8.23 -15.34
N GLN A 270 9.51 6.93 -15.45
CA GLN A 270 10.79 6.37 -15.88
C GLN A 270 10.94 6.40 -17.41
N GLY A 271 12.17 6.58 -17.92
CA GLY A 271 12.55 6.24 -19.30
C GLY A 271 13.15 7.39 -20.14
N PRO A 272 14.37 7.22 -20.71
CA PRO A 272 14.98 8.18 -21.64
C PRO A 272 14.12 8.45 -22.88
N LYS A 273 13.44 7.42 -23.40
CA LYS A 273 12.53 7.52 -24.55
C LYS A 273 11.32 8.43 -24.30
N LEU A 274 10.85 8.50 -23.05
CA LEU A 274 9.78 9.42 -22.66
C LEU A 274 10.29 10.86 -22.55
N SER A 275 11.53 11.06 -22.12
CA SER A 275 12.19 12.38 -22.10
C SER A 275 12.47 12.88 -23.52
N ALA A 276 12.99 12.02 -24.40
CA ALA A 276 13.20 12.33 -25.82
C ALA A 276 11.87 12.63 -26.52
N GLY A 277 10.85 11.77 -26.35
CA GLY A 277 9.52 12.02 -26.92
C GLY A 277 8.84 13.28 -26.39
N ARG A 278 9.12 13.72 -25.15
CA ARG A 278 8.65 15.04 -24.65
C ARG A 278 9.39 16.19 -25.31
N LEU A 279 10.70 16.07 -25.47
CA LEU A 279 11.50 17.10 -26.13
C LEU A 279 11.08 17.25 -27.59
N GLU A 280 10.93 16.14 -28.31
CA GLU A 280 10.41 16.11 -29.69
C GLU A 280 9.01 16.72 -29.76
N ARG A 281 8.11 16.35 -28.85
CA ARG A 281 6.74 16.90 -28.83
C ARG A 281 6.73 18.39 -28.51
N ARG A 282 7.59 18.87 -27.61
CA ARG A 282 7.79 20.31 -27.33
C ARG A 282 8.30 21.06 -28.55
N GLN A 283 9.29 20.51 -29.22
CA GLN A 283 9.84 21.08 -30.45
C GLN A 283 8.78 21.11 -31.56
N GLU A 284 7.99 20.06 -31.69
CA GLU A 284 6.88 19.96 -32.65
C GLU A 284 5.77 20.96 -32.33
N VAL A 285 5.39 21.14 -31.05
CA VAL A 285 4.44 22.19 -30.60
C VAL A 285 4.99 23.58 -30.91
N ALA A 286 6.25 23.86 -30.58
CA ALA A 286 6.89 25.16 -30.84
C ALA A 286 6.98 25.46 -32.34
N ARG A 287 7.25 24.44 -33.17
CA ARG A 287 7.25 24.55 -34.63
C ARG A 287 5.84 24.77 -35.16
N ALA A 288 4.85 24.05 -34.67
CA ALA A 288 3.44 24.23 -35.03
C ALA A 288 2.95 25.64 -34.70
N ARG A 289 3.28 26.18 -33.51
CA ARG A 289 2.95 27.56 -33.12
C ARG A 289 3.59 28.59 -34.07
N ARG A 290 4.88 28.43 -34.41
CA ARG A 290 5.57 29.30 -35.38
C ARG A 290 4.91 29.25 -36.76
N LEU A 291 4.57 28.05 -37.24
CA LEU A 291 3.88 27.87 -38.52
C LEU A 291 2.46 28.46 -38.51
N MET A 292 1.75 28.37 -37.39
CA MET A 292 0.43 29.01 -37.23
C MET A 292 0.53 30.53 -37.34
N GLU A 293 1.56 31.15 -36.74
CA GLU A 293 1.81 32.59 -36.88
C GLU A 293 2.20 32.98 -38.31
N GLN A 294 3.02 32.18 -38.99
CA GLN A 294 3.36 32.41 -40.41
C GLN A 294 2.12 32.30 -41.30
N ALA A 295 1.28 31.29 -41.09
CA ALA A 295 0.05 31.11 -41.84
C ALA A 295 -0.93 32.27 -41.61
N LYS A 296 -0.97 32.81 -40.38
CA LYS A 296 -1.75 34.01 -40.03
C LYS A 296 -1.22 35.26 -40.76
N ARG A 297 0.11 35.46 -40.82
CA ARG A 297 0.73 36.55 -41.60
C ARG A 297 0.46 36.43 -43.10
N ALA A 298 0.39 35.21 -43.61
CA ALA A 298 -0.01 34.90 -45.00
C ALA A 298 -1.53 34.95 -45.22
N GLN A 299 -2.31 35.41 -44.23
CA GLN A 299 -3.77 35.55 -44.29
C GLN A 299 -4.55 34.25 -44.58
N LEU A 300 -3.94 33.09 -44.32
CA LEU A 300 -4.61 31.79 -44.45
C LEU A 300 -5.65 31.62 -43.33
N LYS A 301 -6.86 31.16 -43.69
CA LYS A 301 -8.00 31.01 -42.76
C LYS A 301 -8.57 29.59 -42.78
N GLY A 302 -9.29 29.24 -41.72
CA GLY A 302 -10.06 28.00 -41.63
C GLY A 302 -9.25 26.73 -41.88
N GLN A 303 -9.82 25.80 -42.65
CA GLN A 303 -9.18 24.51 -42.99
C GLN A 303 -7.89 24.68 -43.79
N MET A 304 -7.81 25.67 -44.67
CA MET A 304 -6.60 25.93 -45.47
C MET A 304 -5.40 26.24 -44.58
N ARG A 305 -5.60 27.00 -43.50
CA ARG A 305 -4.55 27.26 -42.50
C ARG A 305 -4.08 25.97 -41.84
N THR A 306 -5.03 25.12 -41.42
CA THR A 306 -4.74 23.86 -40.74
C THR A 306 -3.96 22.90 -41.65
N GLN A 307 -4.43 22.71 -42.88
CA GLN A 307 -3.77 21.86 -43.87
C GLN A 307 -2.38 22.38 -44.25
N TRP A 308 -2.23 23.70 -44.39
CA TRP A 308 -0.94 24.31 -44.69
C TRP A 308 0.09 24.07 -43.57
N VAL A 309 -0.32 24.24 -42.30
CA VAL A 309 0.55 23.96 -41.15
C VAL A 309 0.90 22.47 -41.06
N MET A 310 -0.08 21.59 -41.27
CA MET A 310 0.14 20.13 -41.24
C MET A 310 1.10 19.67 -42.35
N GLY A 311 0.94 20.19 -43.56
CA GLY A 311 1.88 19.90 -44.65
C GLY A 311 3.30 20.37 -44.35
N ARG A 312 3.47 21.55 -43.72
CA ARG A 312 4.78 22.09 -43.31
C ARG A 312 5.41 21.38 -42.11
N LEU A 313 4.60 20.66 -41.34
CA LEU A 313 5.06 19.72 -40.31
C LEU A 313 5.45 18.35 -40.88
N GLY A 314 5.23 18.11 -42.19
CA GLY A 314 5.50 16.83 -42.83
C GLY A 314 4.47 15.75 -42.50
N TRP A 315 3.26 16.15 -42.08
CA TRP A 315 2.19 15.20 -41.79
C TRP A 315 1.49 14.76 -43.08
N ASP A 316 1.02 13.51 -43.08
CA ASP A 316 0.23 12.96 -44.19
C ASP A 316 -1.04 13.79 -44.41
N ALA A 317 -1.39 14.03 -45.68
CA ALA A 317 -2.55 14.83 -46.08
C ALA A 317 -3.90 14.27 -45.57
N ARG A 318 -3.96 12.98 -45.22
CA ARG A 318 -5.14 12.29 -44.63
C ARG A 318 -5.21 12.42 -43.12
N THR A 319 -4.22 13.07 -42.49
CA THR A 319 -4.21 13.27 -41.04
C THR A 319 -5.35 14.19 -40.64
N ASP A 320 -6.11 13.81 -39.61
CA ASP A 320 -7.22 14.60 -39.08
C ASP A 320 -6.72 15.89 -38.40
N GLU A 321 -7.38 17.02 -38.70
CA GLU A 321 -7.18 18.32 -38.07
C GLU A 321 -7.24 18.26 -36.53
N SER A 322 -8.04 17.34 -35.98
CA SER A 322 -8.17 17.13 -34.53
C SER A 322 -6.82 16.81 -33.89
N ARG A 323 -5.87 16.21 -34.63
CA ARG A 323 -4.51 15.95 -34.18
C ARG A 323 -3.72 17.24 -33.95
N LEU A 324 -3.81 18.22 -34.85
CA LEU A 324 -3.13 19.51 -34.69
C LEU A 324 -3.70 20.27 -33.49
N ARG A 325 -5.03 20.26 -33.33
CA ARG A 325 -5.70 20.91 -32.20
C ARG A 325 -5.28 20.27 -30.87
N ARG A 326 -5.22 18.93 -30.80
CA ARG A 326 -4.74 18.20 -29.61
C ARG A 326 -3.27 18.46 -29.32
N LEU A 327 -2.43 18.60 -30.35
CA LEU A 327 -1.02 18.94 -30.20
C LEU A 327 -0.87 20.32 -29.55
N LEU A 328 -1.55 21.33 -30.08
CA LEU A 328 -1.49 22.71 -29.57
C LEU A 328 -2.07 22.87 -28.16
N LYS A 329 -3.06 22.04 -27.78
CA LYS A 329 -3.63 21.97 -26.42
C LYS A 329 -2.79 21.19 -25.41
N SER A 330 -1.74 20.47 -25.82
CA SER A 330 -1.01 19.56 -24.91
C SER A 330 0.04 20.24 -24.02
N GLU A 331 0.19 21.57 -24.10
CA GLU A 331 1.06 22.40 -23.23
C GLU A 331 0.37 23.69 -22.72
N GLU A 332 -0.96 23.66 -22.53
CA GLU A 332 -1.63 24.45 -21.49
C GLU A 332 -1.82 23.54 -20.26
#